data_AF-A0A328BF13-F1
#
_entry.id   AF-A0A328BF13-F1
#
_cell.length_a   1.000
_cell.length_b   1.000
_cell.length_c   1.000
_cell.angle_alpha   90.00
_cell.angle_beta   90.00
_cell.angle_gamma   90.00
#
_symmetry.space_group_name_H-M   'P 1'
#
loop_
_entity.id
_entity.type
_entity.pdbx_description
1 polymer ?
#
loop_
_entity_poly.entity_id
_entity_poly.type
_entity_poly.pdbx_seq_one_letter_code
_entity_poly.pdbx_strand_id
1 'polypeptide(L)'
;MRIEDLAAISGDSTLRYYHYQQGVLSIVLDVYELHQSALIRVRTDQVAVDNRALKHNSVSCTCFIELTELSTVLAVQHGVYVPSPDFGGLMQQVRNHHHLAYGRRLGEAKLLLALRGSGSLLTCLLPDSSAVTVELLAAETNQTNEPLLG
;
A
#
# COMPACT_ATOMS: atom_id res chain seq x y z
N MET A 1 -2.13 -0.49 -16.03
CA MET A 1 -1.92 -1.73 -15.24
C MET A 1 -2.92 -1.70 -14.09
N ARG A 2 -3.45 -2.84 -13.65
CA ARG A 2 -4.32 -2.87 -12.45
C ARG A 2 -3.48 -3.10 -11.20
N ILE A 3 -4.01 -2.71 -10.04
CA ILE A 3 -3.28 -2.84 -8.76
C ILE A 3 -3.06 -4.31 -8.38
N GLU A 4 -4.00 -5.19 -8.73
CA GLU A 4 -3.89 -6.64 -8.51
C GLU A 4 -2.74 -7.24 -9.32
N ASP A 5 -2.57 -6.79 -10.57
CA ASP A 5 -1.49 -7.23 -11.45
C ASP A 5 -0.13 -6.78 -10.87
N LEU A 6 -0.06 -5.53 -10.38
CA LEU A 6 1.14 -5.00 -9.73
C LEU A 6 1.45 -5.73 -8.42
N ALA A 7 0.44 -6.01 -7.59
CA ALA A 7 0.61 -6.70 -6.32
C ALA A 7 1.23 -8.10 -6.51
N ALA A 8 0.80 -8.83 -7.53
CA ALA A 8 1.30 -10.16 -7.87
C ALA A 8 2.80 -10.19 -8.23
N ILE A 9 3.37 -9.07 -8.64
CA ILE A 9 4.79 -8.94 -9.07
C ILE A 9 5.57 -7.97 -8.20
N SER A 10 5.08 -7.64 -7.01
CA SER A 10 5.69 -6.63 -6.14
C SER A 10 6.65 -7.21 -5.10
N GLY A 11 7.00 -8.49 -5.18
CA GLY A 11 7.65 -9.26 -4.10
C GLY A 11 8.93 -8.62 -3.56
N ASP A 12 9.75 -8.07 -4.45
CA ASP A 12 11.03 -7.43 -4.12
C ASP A 12 11.05 -5.95 -4.50
N SER A 13 9.90 -5.27 -4.46
CA SER A 13 9.82 -3.85 -4.80
C SER A 13 10.49 -2.98 -3.75
N THR A 14 10.98 -1.81 -4.13
CA THR A 14 11.60 -0.84 -3.21
C THR A 14 10.75 0.42 -3.14
N LEU A 15 10.29 0.79 -1.94
CA LEU A 15 9.59 2.06 -1.74
C LEU A 15 10.58 3.22 -1.90
N ARG A 16 10.39 4.09 -2.90
CA ARG A 16 11.18 5.32 -3.06
C ARG A 16 10.67 6.47 -2.19
N TYR A 17 9.38 6.76 -2.32
CA TYR A 17 8.71 7.79 -1.54
C TYR A 17 7.20 7.59 -1.52
N TYR A 18 6.55 8.20 -0.54
CA TYR A 18 5.10 8.32 -0.49
C TYR A 18 4.71 9.72 -0.01
N HIS A 19 3.51 10.14 -0.34
CA HIS A 19 2.97 11.41 0.09
C HIS A 19 1.43 11.36 0.13
N TYR A 20 0.84 11.99 1.13
CA TYR A 20 -0.62 12.09 1.26
C TYR A 20 -1.06 13.55 1.26
N GLN A 21 -1.87 13.93 0.27
CA GLN A 21 -2.42 15.29 0.17
C GLN A 21 -3.80 15.26 -0.47
N GLN A 22 -4.72 16.06 0.06
CA GLN A 22 -6.06 16.28 -0.50
C GLN A 22 -6.85 14.97 -0.77
N GLY A 23 -6.76 13.99 0.14
CA GLY A 23 -7.48 12.72 -0.01
C GLY A 23 -6.85 11.75 -1.02
N VAL A 24 -5.62 12.02 -1.46
CA VAL A 24 -4.88 11.14 -2.38
C VAL A 24 -3.55 10.76 -1.76
N LEU A 25 -3.36 9.45 -1.59
CA LEU A 25 -2.07 8.86 -1.27
C LEU A 25 -1.35 8.53 -2.57
N SER A 26 -0.14 9.06 -2.74
CA SER A 26 0.77 8.72 -3.83
C SER A 26 1.93 7.89 -3.29
N ILE A 27 2.25 6.79 -3.95
CA ILE A 27 3.34 5.87 -3.59
C ILE A 27 4.16 5.64 -4.85
N VAL A 28 5.48 5.78 -4.77
CA VAL A 28 6.39 5.38 -5.85
C VAL A 28 7.21 4.20 -5.40
N LEU A 29 7.06 3.10 -6.14
CA LEU A 29 7.80 1.86 -5.95
C LEU A 29 8.72 1.63 -7.14
N ASP A 30 9.95 1.22 -6.89
CA ASP A 30 10.75 0.53 -7.90
C ASP A 30 10.34 -0.94 -7.91
N VAL A 31 9.86 -1.41 -9.06
CA VAL A 31 9.37 -2.78 -9.22
C VAL A 31 10.44 -3.55 -9.98
N TYR A 32 11.13 -4.46 -9.29
CA TYR A 32 12.29 -5.15 -9.83
C TYR A 32 11.93 -5.96 -11.08
N GLU A 33 10.81 -6.66 -11.04
CA GLU A 33 10.25 -7.51 -12.09
C GLU A 33 9.91 -6.73 -13.37
N LEU A 34 9.62 -5.43 -13.26
CA LEU A 34 9.34 -4.56 -14.41
C LEU A 34 10.56 -3.77 -14.88
N HIS A 35 11.67 -3.81 -14.12
CA HIS A 35 12.82 -2.92 -14.30
C HIS A 35 12.41 -1.44 -14.43
N GLN A 36 11.36 -1.04 -13.71
CA GLN A 36 10.73 0.27 -13.85
C GLN A 36 10.06 0.70 -12.55
N SER A 37 9.94 2.02 -12.35
CA SER A 37 9.17 2.55 -11.22
C SER A 37 7.68 2.62 -11.55
N ALA A 38 6.84 2.28 -10.57
CA ALA A 38 5.39 2.43 -10.63
C ALA A 38 4.93 3.53 -9.67
N LEU A 39 4.10 4.44 -10.17
CA LEU A 39 3.37 5.41 -9.38
C LEU A 39 1.96 4.89 -9.13
N ILE A 40 1.67 4.65 -7.85
CA ILE A 40 0.37 4.21 -7.35
C ILE A 40 -0.29 5.42 -6.72
N ARG A 41 -1.48 5.77 -7.18
CA ARG A 41 -2.33 6.78 -6.54
C ARG A 41 -3.59 6.14 -6.02
N VAL A 42 -3.92 6.45 -4.78
CA VAL A 42 -5.02 5.88 -4.04
C VAL A 42 -5.89 7.02 -3.52
N ARG A 43 -7.17 7.06 -3.92
CA ARG A 43 -8.14 7.98 -3.34
C ARG A 43 -8.67 7.40 -2.03
N THR A 44 -8.31 8.00 -0.91
CA THR A 44 -8.68 7.54 0.43
C THR A 44 -8.66 8.69 1.44
N ASP A 45 -9.56 8.64 2.42
CA ASP A 45 -9.61 9.56 3.57
C ASP A 45 -8.81 9.03 4.76
N GLN A 46 -8.31 7.79 4.70
CA GLN A 46 -7.62 7.13 5.80
C GLN A 46 -6.32 6.46 5.36
N VAL A 47 -5.23 6.90 5.97
CA VAL A 47 -3.91 6.30 5.82
C VAL A 47 -3.32 6.07 7.20
N ALA A 48 -2.90 4.83 7.47
CA ALA A 48 -2.08 4.48 8.61
C ALA A 48 -0.64 4.28 8.14
N VAL A 49 0.31 4.90 8.83
CA VAL A 49 1.72 4.89 8.46
C VAL A 49 2.55 4.48 9.67
N ASP A 50 3.45 3.51 9.51
CA ASP A 50 4.45 3.22 10.52
C ASP A 50 5.62 4.20 10.39
N ASN A 51 5.50 5.29 11.13
CA ASN A 51 6.53 6.31 11.20
C ASN A 51 7.85 5.80 11.79
N ARG A 52 7.91 4.65 12.50
CA ARG A 52 9.19 4.10 12.98
C ARG A 52 9.95 3.45 11.84
N ALA A 53 9.25 2.72 10.99
CA ALA A 53 9.82 2.07 9.82
C ALA A 53 10.28 3.09 8.75
N LEU A 54 9.60 4.23 8.65
CA LEU A 54 9.80 5.23 7.60
C LEU A 54 10.58 6.48 8.04
N LYS A 55 11.08 6.52 9.28
CA LYS A 55 11.78 7.69 9.89
C LYS A 55 13.23 7.89 9.47
N HIS A 56 13.85 6.91 8.82
CA HIS A 56 15.20 7.09 8.28
C HIS A 56 15.07 7.65 6.87
N ASN A 57 15.56 8.89 6.66
CA ASN A 57 15.54 9.69 5.42
C ASN A 57 16.29 9.06 4.21
N SER A 58 16.26 7.74 4.10
CA SER A 58 16.84 6.91 3.05
C SER A 58 15.98 5.64 2.96
N VAL A 59 14.72 5.76 2.53
CA VAL A 59 13.87 4.58 2.34
C VAL A 59 14.24 3.98 1.00
N SER A 60 15.16 3.02 1.02
CA SER A 60 15.16 1.89 0.09
C SER A 60 14.75 0.66 0.89
N CYS A 61 13.50 0.62 1.33
CA CYS A 61 12.98 -0.56 2.04
C CYS A 61 12.36 -1.50 1.01
N THR A 62 12.86 -2.73 0.98
CA THR A 62 12.21 -3.81 0.22
C THR A 62 10.83 -4.06 0.81
N CYS A 63 9.84 -4.08 -0.06
CA CYS A 63 8.45 -4.18 0.30
C CYS A 63 7.63 -4.78 -0.84
N PHE A 64 6.44 -5.24 -0.51
CA PHE A 64 5.46 -5.73 -1.46
C PHE A 64 4.08 -5.17 -1.14
N ILE A 65 3.20 -5.20 -2.13
CA ILE A 65 1.81 -4.77 -2.00
C ILE A 65 0.97 -5.98 -1.59
N GLU A 66 0.23 -5.81 -0.50
CA GLU A 66 -0.78 -6.76 -0.03
C GLU A 66 -2.15 -6.13 -0.23
N LEU A 67 -3.01 -6.82 -0.98
CA LEU A 67 -4.43 -6.49 -1.10
C LEU A 67 -5.25 -7.54 -0.35
N THR A 68 -6.02 -7.09 0.63
CA THR A 68 -6.86 -7.97 1.43
C THR A 68 -8.33 -7.62 1.26
N GLU A 69 -9.16 -8.60 0.89
CA GLU A 69 -10.61 -8.45 0.91
C GLU A 69 -11.12 -8.57 2.35
N LEU A 70 -11.65 -7.48 2.90
CA LEU A 70 -11.97 -7.37 4.32
C LEU A 70 -13.10 -8.30 4.76
N SER A 71 -14.03 -8.62 3.87
CA SER A 71 -15.11 -9.60 4.11
C SER A 71 -14.59 -11.01 4.39
N THR A 72 -13.38 -11.33 3.94
CA THR A 72 -12.76 -12.67 4.11
C THR A 72 -12.02 -12.82 5.44
N VAL A 73 -11.67 -11.70 6.08
CA VAL A 73 -10.81 -11.67 7.29
C VAL A 73 -11.47 -11.03 8.51
N LEU A 74 -12.61 -10.36 8.33
CA LEU A 74 -13.38 -9.73 9.40
C LEU A 74 -14.81 -10.26 9.44
N ALA A 75 -15.33 -10.42 10.66
CA ALA A 75 -16.74 -10.71 10.85
C ALA A 75 -17.60 -9.48 10.55
N VAL A 76 -18.82 -9.72 10.10
CA VAL A 76 -19.81 -8.68 9.81
C VAL A 76 -21.04 -8.90 10.68
N GLN A 77 -21.49 -7.84 11.35
CA GLN A 77 -22.74 -7.84 12.09
C GLN A 77 -23.56 -6.62 11.68
N HIS A 78 -24.84 -6.81 11.32
CA HIS A 78 -25.72 -5.74 10.84
C HIS A 78 -25.12 -4.90 9.68
N GLY A 79 -24.32 -5.53 8.82
CA GLY A 79 -23.69 -4.87 7.66
C GLY A 79 -22.45 -4.03 7.97
N VAL A 80 -21.94 -4.06 9.20
CA VAL A 80 -20.68 -3.40 9.62
C VAL A 80 -19.63 -4.40 10.07
N TYR A 81 -18.36 -4.08 9.88
CA TYR A 81 -17.26 -4.91 10.37
C TYR A 81 -17.13 -4.81 11.89
N VAL A 82 -16.95 -5.96 12.55
CA VAL A 82 -16.82 -6.06 14.01
C VAL A 82 -15.54 -6.78 14.41
N PRO A 83 -14.96 -6.46 15.59
CA PRO A 83 -13.79 -7.15 16.10
C PRO A 83 -14.06 -8.63 16.38
N SER A 84 -13.00 -9.44 16.35
CA SER A 84 -13.08 -10.81 16.85
C SER A 84 -13.47 -10.81 18.34
N PRO A 85 -14.36 -11.72 18.79
CA PRO A 85 -14.70 -11.84 20.19
C PRO A 85 -13.58 -12.45 21.03
N ASP A 86 -12.62 -13.14 20.40
CA ASP A 86 -11.46 -13.72 21.05
C ASP A 86 -10.26 -12.76 21.02
N PHE A 87 -9.52 -12.69 22.14
CA PHE A 87 -8.38 -11.78 22.25
C PHE A 87 -7.28 -12.09 21.22
N GLY A 88 -7.03 -13.36 20.92
CA GLY A 88 -6.00 -13.78 19.95
C GLY A 88 -6.31 -13.27 18.54
N GLY A 89 -7.53 -13.46 18.09
CA GLY A 89 -8.06 -12.98 16.81
C GLY A 89 -8.08 -11.47 16.74
N LEU A 90 -8.49 -10.79 17.83
CA LEU A 90 -8.41 -9.33 17.91
C LEU A 90 -6.98 -8.85 17.74
N MET A 91 -6.01 -9.44 18.44
CA MET A 91 -4.61 -9.08 18.33
C MET A 91 -4.05 -9.35 16.92
N GLN A 92 -4.50 -10.42 16.26
CA GLN A 92 -4.14 -10.69 14.87
C GLN A 92 -4.69 -9.61 13.92
N GLN A 93 -5.96 -9.22 14.09
CA GLN A 93 -6.59 -8.15 13.32
C GLN A 93 -5.92 -6.80 13.56
N VAL A 94 -5.41 -6.55 14.77
CA VAL A 94 -4.61 -5.35 15.07
C VAL A 94 -3.26 -5.38 14.34
N ARG A 95 -2.50 -6.47 14.45
CA ARG A 95 -1.19 -6.64 13.76
C ARG A 95 -1.30 -6.49 12.25
N ASN A 96 -2.40 -6.94 11.67
CA ASN A 96 -2.63 -6.85 10.23
C ASN A 96 -3.31 -5.54 9.81
N HIS A 97 -3.59 -4.63 10.73
CA HIS A 97 -4.32 -3.36 10.50
C HIS A 97 -5.78 -3.52 10.04
N HIS A 98 -6.37 -4.72 10.13
CA HIS A 98 -7.78 -4.93 9.78
C HIS A 98 -8.73 -4.16 10.71
N HIS A 99 -8.32 -3.88 11.94
CA HIS A 99 -9.08 -3.07 12.89
C HIS A 99 -9.44 -1.67 12.39
N LEU A 100 -8.73 -1.13 11.39
CA LEU A 100 -9.08 0.14 10.75
C LEU A 100 -10.48 0.12 10.13
N ALA A 101 -10.97 -1.05 9.73
CA ALA A 101 -12.29 -1.20 9.11
C ALA A 101 -13.44 -1.36 10.14
N TYR A 102 -13.16 -1.49 11.44
CA TYR A 102 -14.24 -1.67 12.43
C TYR A 102 -15.24 -0.52 12.43
N GLY A 103 -16.52 -0.87 12.50
CA GLY A 103 -17.64 0.08 12.44
C GLY A 103 -17.92 0.63 11.05
N ARG A 104 -17.08 0.36 10.04
CA ARG A 104 -17.35 0.72 8.64
C ARG A 104 -18.38 -0.23 8.04
N ARG A 105 -19.18 0.30 7.11
CA ARG A 105 -20.09 -0.53 6.31
C ARG A 105 -19.31 -1.28 5.24
N LEU A 106 -19.80 -2.46 4.86
CA LEU A 106 -19.25 -3.27 3.76
C LEU A 106 -19.07 -2.49 2.45
N GLY A 107 -19.95 -1.52 2.16
CA GLY A 107 -19.86 -0.70 0.95
C GLY A 107 -18.80 0.41 0.99
N GLU A 108 -18.32 0.79 2.18
CA GLU A 108 -17.38 1.90 2.38
C GLU A 108 -15.92 1.45 2.31
N ALA A 109 -15.63 0.22 2.74
CA ALA A 109 -14.28 -0.32 2.79
C ALA A 109 -14.30 -1.82 2.49
N LYS A 110 -14.18 -2.21 1.22
CA LYS A 110 -14.11 -3.63 0.82
C LYS A 110 -12.70 -4.18 0.86
N LEU A 111 -11.72 -3.34 0.52
CA LEU A 111 -10.33 -3.74 0.42
C LEU A 111 -9.47 -2.97 1.40
N LEU A 112 -8.42 -3.63 1.88
CA LEU A 112 -7.30 -3.02 2.57
C LEU A 112 -6.06 -3.19 1.70
N LEU A 113 -5.46 -2.07 1.31
CA LEU A 113 -4.17 -2.04 0.64
C LEU A 113 -3.10 -1.74 1.67
N ALA A 114 -2.15 -2.64 1.80
CA ALA A 114 -0.99 -2.47 2.64
C ALA A 114 0.31 -2.57 1.82
N LEU A 115 1.27 -1.74 2.16
CA LEU A 115 2.65 -1.91 1.76
C LEU A 115 3.39 -2.58 2.91
N ARG A 116 3.88 -3.80 2.67
CA ARG A 116 4.48 -4.67 3.68
C ARG A 116 5.99 -4.81 3.43
N GLY A 117 6.78 -4.71 4.48
CA GLY A 117 8.19 -5.11 4.52
C GLY A 117 8.39 -6.07 5.69
N SER A 118 9.33 -5.77 6.60
CA SER A 118 9.44 -6.47 7.89
C SER A 118 8.21 -6.27 8.80
N GLY A 119 7.43 -5.22 8.54
CA GLY A 119 6.12 -4.94 9.14
C GLY A 119 5.22 -4.22 8.13
N SER A 120 4.11 -3.63 8.59
CA SER A 120 3.34 -2.73 7.74
C SER A 120 4.03 -1.38 7.67
N LEU A 121 4.38 -0.93 6.47
CA LEU A 121 4.94 0.40 6.25
C LEU A 121 3.81 1.42 6.13
N LEU A 122 2.80 1.06 5.34
CA LEU A 122 1.65 1.88 5.05
C LEU A 122 0.42 0.98 4.89
N THR A 123 -0.74 1.45 5.34
CA THR A 123 -2.03 0.81 5.09
C THR A 123 -3.10 1.85 4.78
N CYS A 124 -4.02 1.53 3.87
CA CYS A 124 -5.21 2.34 3.62
C CYS A 124 -6.42 1.48 3.26
N LEU A 125 -7.61 2.01 3.54
CA LEU A 125 -8.88 1.37 3.20
C LEU A 125 -9.37 1.89 1.85
N LEU A 126 -9.98 0.99 1.07
CA LEU A 126 -10.52 1.26 -0.26
C LEU A 126 -11.96 0.73 -0.36
N PRO A 127 -12.87 1.47 -1.01
CA PRO A 127 -14.19 0.96 -1.34
C PRO A 127 -14.11 -0.19 -2.36
N ASP A 128 -13.16 -0.14 -3.30
CA ASP A 128 -12.80 -1.18 -4.26
C ASP A 128 -11.50 -0.77 -5.01
N SER A 129 -11.05 -1.59 -5.96
CA SER A 129 -9.82 -1.32 -6.71
C SER A 129 -9.91 -0.16 -7.71
N SER A 130 -11.11 0.35 -8.02
CA SER A 130 -11.27 1.55 -8.87
C SER A 130 -10.78 2.84 -8.19
N ALA A 131 -10.61 2.80 -6.86
CA ALA A 131 -10.00 3.89 -6.10
C ALA A 131 -8.48 4.01 -6.33
N VAL A 132 -7.87 3.07 -7.06
CA VAL A 132 -6.43 2.99 -7.30
C VAL A 132 -6.11 3.17 -8.78
N THR A 133 -5.14 4.03 -9.08
CA THR A 133 -4.54 4.14 -10.42
C THR A 133 -3.07 3.79 -10.36
N VAL A 134 -2.59 3.01 -11.33
CA VAL A 134 -1.20 2.60 -11.46
C VAL A 134 -0.63 3.08 -12.79
N GLU A 135 0.41 3.90 -12.73
CA GLU A 135 1.15 4.45 -13.86
C GLU A 135 2.59 3.95 -13.81
N LEU A 136 3.12 3.45 -14.93
CA LEU A 136 4.55 3.12 -15.04
C LEU A 136 5.31 4.40 -15.42
N LEU A 137 6.31 4.75 -14.63
CA LEU A 137 7.13 5.95 -14.85
C LEU A 137 8.23 5.64 -15.86
N ALA A 138 8.45 6.52 -16.82
CA ALA A 138 9.55 6.36 -17.79
C ALA A 138 10.88 6.11 -17.05
N ALA A 139 11.67 5.14 -17.54
CA ALA A 139 13.01 4.91 -17.00
C ALA A 139 13.82 6.20 -17.14
N GLU A 140 14.49 6.61 -16.06
CA GLU A 140 15.44 7.72 -16.12
C GLU A 140 16.56 7.33 -17.10
N THR A 141 16.56 7.92 -18.30
CA THR A 141 17.72 7.87 -19.19
C THR A 141 18.86 8.60 -18.50
N ASN A 142 19.77 7.86 -17.89
CA ASN A 142 21.06 8.37 -17.46
C ASN A 142 21.77 8.97 -18.68
N GLN A 143 21.75 10.31 -18.79
CA GLN A 143 22.70 11.01 -19.64
C GLN A 143 24.07 10.82 -19.01
N THR A 144 24.85 9.91 -19.59
CA THR A 144 26.29 9.82 -19.41
C THR A 144 26.91 11.17 -19.77
N ASN A 145 27.26 11.97 -18.76
CA ASN A 145 28.24 13.04 -18.94
C ASN A 145 29.61 12.38 -19.15
N GLU A 146 29.94 12.08 -20.40
CA GLU A 146 31.34 11.94 -20.79
C GLU A 146 32.05 13.27 -20.57
N PRO A 147 33.21 13.31 -19.91
CA PRO A 147 34.02 14.51 -19.89
C PRO A 147 34.59 14.73 -21.29
N LEU A 148 34.21 15.84 -21.92
CA LEU A 148 34.89 16.37 -23.11
C LEU A 148 36.35 16.64 -22.74
N LEU A 149 37.25 15.73 -23.10
CA LEU A 149 38.66 16.03 -23.30
C LEU A 149 38.77 16.86 -24.59
N GLY A 150 39.05 18.15 -24.41
CA GLY A 150 39.38 19.10 -25.47
C GLY A 150 40.22 20.24 -24.90
#